data_AF-A0A9E0SUF6-F1
#
_entry.id   AF-A0A9E0SUF6-F1
#
_cell.length_a   1.000
_cell.length_b   1.000
_cell.length_c   1.000
_cell.angle_alpha   90.00
_cell.angle_beta   90.00
_cell.angle_gamma   90.00
#
_symmetry.space_group_name_H-M   'P 1'
#
loop_
_entity.id
_entity.type
_entity.pdbx_description
1 polymer ?
#
loop_
_entity_poly.entity_id
_entity_poly.type
_entity_poly.pdbx_seq_one_letter_code
_entity_poly.pdbx_strand_id
1 'polypeptide(L)'
;MDRRQRIQACAVLAACTAVVACTTMRGDDPYDISRMDLRPKPAVVTNERHTGPFASGNALSMDAAVRPLSPDPVKEVRLDTTHKIIDLAPGVKFSAWTFGDTVPGPIVRARVGDRVKFSMTNRSDEPVPGVRVAAAPMMHSMDFHSAMLSPQDKYRSVAPGQTISFEFTPNYPGVYMYHCGTPMVLEHIASGMYGMMIVEPRGGYPTKVDREYAVIQSEFYTKPDPDKRQVDGVPLYVLDGDRVRAKAPTYTVFNGKYNGFVDRPLPAKPGERVRLFVLNVGPSNTESFHVVGTIFDRVWLEGNPDNQLRGSQTVLLGSSNSAIVEFVIPEAGSYVMVDHHFANASQGAIGLIAAGGPGEGASGRDPEHHNIPATAAPAEPVAQKGKLDFETKCLACHSIAGGDKLGPDLHGVTQRRDAAWLSRWLKEPEKMLETDATAKQLLGKYKVPMPNQGLSEVEIQQYVAYFKWADEHLRPQGRTQPQPAEPGAALPPSETKSATPMKE
;
A
#
# COMPACT_ATOMS: atom_id res chain seq x y z
N MET A 1 -13.99 -59.23 76.44
CA MET A 1 -14.71 -59.44 75.17
C MET A 1 -15.48 -58.19 74.85
N ASP A 2 -15.18 -57.62 73.69
CA ASP A 2 -16.05 -56.91 72.76
C ASP A 2 -16.71 -55.53 73.07
N ARG A 3 -16.59 -54.69 72.01
CA ARG A 3 -17.46 -53.62 71.48
C ARG A 3 -17.90 -52.40 72.30
N ARG A 4 -17.39 -51.24 71.81
CA ARG A 4 -18.10 -50.04 71.31
C ARG A 4 -19.22 -49.48 72.22
N GLN A 5 -19.27 -48.19 72.59
CA GLN A 5 -19.24 -47.05 71.67
C GLN A 5 -19.41 -45.73 72.47
N ARG A 6 -18.90 -44.64 71.87
CA ARG A 6 -19.22 -43.20 72.03
C ARG A 6 -18.42 -42.40 73.08
N ILE A 7 -17.50 -41.58 72.56
CA ILE A 7 -16.95 -40.39 73.20
C ILE A 7 -17.41 -39.18 72.36
N GLN A 8 -17.97 -38.18 73.03
CA GLN A 8 -18.29 -36.85 72.51
C GLN A 8 -17.11 -35.89 72.75
N ALA A 9 -16.94 -34.98 71.80
CA ALA A 9 -15.85 -34.04 71.68
C ALA A 9 -15.84 -32.91 72.74
N CYS A 10 -14.64 -32.41 73.03
CA CYS A 10 -14.43 -31.00 73.36
C CYS A 10 -13.08 -30.55 72.80
N ALA A 11 -13.09 -29.42 72.11
CA ALA A 11 -12.02 -28.86 71.30
C ALA A 11 -11.06 -27.98 72.13
N VAL A 12 -9.85 -27.76 71.62
CA VAL A 12 -9.29 -26.44 71.20
C VAL A 12 -7.76 -26.34 71.38
N LEU A 13 -7.11 -25.91 70.29
CA LEU A 13 -5.83 -25.19 70.10
C LEU A 13 -4.48 -25.94 70.23
N ALA A 14 -3.83 -26.15 69.06
CA ALA A 14 -2.44 -25.76 68.84
C ALA A 14 -2.19 -25.51 67.34
N ALA A 15 -1.60 -24.36 67.05
CA ALA A 15 -1.33 -23.84 65.71
C ALA A 15 -0.19 -24.59 65.01
N CYS A 16 -0.38 -24.97 63.75
CA CYS A 16 0.71 -25.27 62.83
C CYS A 16 0.68 -24.26 61.67
N THR A 17 1.66 -23.37 61.67
CA THR A 17 2.03 -22.50 60.55
C THR A 17 2.54 -23.36 59.39
N ALA A 18 1.68 -23.64 58.41
CA ALA A 18 2.13 -24.10 57.10
C ALA A 18 2.51 -22.88 56.26
N VAL A 19 3.82 -22.62 56.15
CA VAL A 19 4.36 -21.74 55.12
C VAL A 19 4.12 -22.45 53.79
N VAL A 20 3.01 -22.15 53.13
CA VAL A 20 2.80 -22.51 51.73
C VAL A 20 3.78 -21.64 50.94
N ALA A 21 4.91 -22.23 50.56
CA ALA A 21 5.74 -21.66 49.52
C ALA A 21 4.88 -21.58 48.27
N CYS A 22 4.34 -20.39 48.01
CA CYS A 22 3.65 -20.07 46.78
C CYS A 22 4.71 -20.00 45.69
N THR A 23 5.17 -21.16 45.22
CA THR A 23 5.84 -21.26 43.92
C THR A 23 4.78 -20.94 42.88
N THR A 24 4.62 -19.65 42.60
CA THR A 24 3.96 -19.20 41.39
C THR A 24 4.67 -19.91 40.24
N MET A 25 3.99 -20.89 39.63
CA MET A 25 4.37 -21.40 38.32
C MET A 25 4.25 -20.20 37.37
N ARG A 26 5.33 -19.42 37.24
CA ARG A 26 5.44 -18.46 36.14
C ARG A 26 5.30 -19.31 34.89
N GLY A 27 4.22 -19.08 34.13
CA GLY A 27 4.12 -19.64 32.79
C GLY A 27 5.38 -19.28 32.02
N ASP A 28 5.85 -20.19 31.17
CA ASP A 28 6.98 -19.94 30.29
C ASP A 28 6.67 -18.68 29.45
N ASP A 29 7.41 -17.60 29.68
CA ASP A 29 7.32 -16.38 28.86
C ASP A 29 7.85 -16.72 27.46
N PRO A 30 7.03 -16.60 26.39
CA PRO A 30 7.47 -16.90 25.03
C PRO A 30 8.61 -16.00 24.54
N TYR A 31 8.86 -14.88 25.24
CA TYR A 31 9.91 -13.91 24.96
C TYR A 31 11.02 -13.88 26.03
N ASP A 32 11.24 -15.00 26.74
CA ASP A 32 12.37 -15.16 27.66
C ASP A 32 13.71 -14.85 26.97
N ILE A 33 14.31 -13.70 27.33
CA ILE A 33 15.58 -13.19 26.76
C ILE A 33 16.72 -14.21 26.95
N SER A 34 16.68 -15.03 28.01
CA SER A 34 17.71 -16.04 28.25
C SER A 34 17.71 -17.16 27.20
N ARG A 35 16.61 -17.34 26.46
CA ARG A 35 16.44 -18.31 25.36
C ARG A 35 16.66 -17.70 23.98
N MET A 36 16.91 -16.39 23.87
CA MET A 36 17.13 -15.71 22.60
C MET A 36 18.58 -15.85 22.12
N ASP A 37 18.76 -15.97 20.81
CA ASP A 37 20.08 -15.89 20.18
C ASP A 37 20.50 -14.43 20.02
N LEU A 38 21.26 -13.94 20.99
CA LEU A 38 21.82 -12.57 21.03
C LEU A 38 23.35 -12.56 20.87
N ARG A 39 23.93 -13.59 20.23
CA ARG A 39 25.38 -13.72 20.01
C ARG A 39 25.70 -13.92 18.52
N PRO A 40 25.25 -13.01 17.64
CA PRO A 40 25.49 -13.11 16.21
C PRO A 40 26.99 -13.00 15.91
N LYS A 41 27.47 -13.81 14.96
CA LYS A 41 28.85 -13.73 14.47
C LYS A 41 29.13 -12.37 13.82
N PRO A 42 30.40 -11.93 13.75
CA PRO A 42 30.76 -10.71 13.02
C PRO A 42 30.33 -10.76 11.55
N ALA A 43 29.99 -9.60 10.98
CA ALA A 43 29.68 -9.52 9.56
C ALA A 43 30.95 -9.70 8.70
N VAL A 44 30.82 -10.43 7.59
CA VAL A 44 31.90 -10.60 6.61
C VAL A 44 31.70 -9.61 5.48
N VAL A 45 32.74 -8.84 5.15
CA VAL A 45 32.76 -7.97 3.96
C VAL A 45 33.88 -8.41 3.03
N THR A 46 33.56 -8.57 1.75
CA THR A 46 34.50 -8.98 0.71
C THR A 46 34.40 -8.05 -0.50
N ASN A 47 35.39 -8.11 -1.39
CA ASN A 47 35.34 -7.49 -2.72
C ASN A 47 34.85 -8.48 -3.79
N GLU A 48 34.38 -9.66 -3.38
CA GLU A 48 33.79 -10.64 -4.30
C GLU A 48 32.33 -10.28 -4.52
N ARG A 49 32.03 -9.74 -5.70
CA ARG A 49 30.68 -9.32 -6.06
C ARG A 49 29.84 -10.51 -6.46
N HIS A 50 28.58 -10.56 -6.04
CA HIS A 50 27.66 -11.49 -6.62
C HIS A 50 27.34 -11.11 -8.08
N THR A 51 26.98 -12.09 -8.89
CA THR A 51 26.53 -11.91 -10.29
C THR A 51 25.15 -12.56 -10.51
N GLY A 52 24.56 -12.32 -11.67
CA GLY A 52 23.24 -12.88 -12.01
C GLY A 52 22.07 -12.11 -11.38
N PRO A 53 20.99 -12.80 -10.96
CA PRO A 53 19.81 -12.16 -10.36
C PRO A 53 20.15 -11.27 -9.17
N PHE A 54 19.47 -10.13 -9.04
CA PHE A 54 19.66 -9.20 -7.92
C PHE A 54 19.04 -9.70 -6.61
N ALA A 55 18.11 -10.66 -6.68
CA ALA A 55 17.50 -11.28 -5.52
C ALA A 55 17.50 -12.80 -5.68
N SER A 56 17.81 -13.53 -4.62
CA SER A 56 17.68 -14.99 -4.57
C SER A 56 17.53 -15.48 -3.14
N GLY A 57 16.88 -16.63 -2.97
CA GLY A 57 16.60 -17.17 -1.65
C GLY A 57 15.28 -17.91 -1.58
N ASN A 58 15.19 -18.84 -0.62
CA ASN A 58 13.97 -19.62 -0.36
C ASN A 58 12.91 -18.83 0.44
N ALA A 59 13.24 -17.64 0.94
CA ALA A 59 12.41 -16.87 1.85
C ALA A 59 11.81 -15.58 1.25
N LEU A 60 11.93 -15.38 -0.06
CA LEU A 60 11.53 -14.12 -0.72
C LEU A 60 10.13 -14.18 -1.32
N SER A 61 9.41 -13.06 -1.47
CA SER A 61 8.28 -12.94 -2.40
C SER A 61 8.49 -11.68 -3.23
N MET A 62 8.38 -11.78 -4.56
CA MET A 62 8.65 -10.68 -5.48
C MET A 62 7.43 -9.79 -5.74
N ASP A 63 6.24 -10.31 -5.45
CA ASP A 63 4.95 -9.65 -5.66
C ASP A 63 4.18 -9.53 -4.33
N ALA A 64 3.05 -8.83 -4.35
CA ALA A 64 2.21 -8.66 -3.17
C ALA A 64 1.67 -9.97 -2.60
N ALA A 65 1.43 -11.00 -3.42
CA ALA A 65 1.01 -12.31 -2.93
C ALA A 65 2.15 -12.96 -2.13
N VAL A 66 1.93 -13.17 -0.84
CA VAL A 66 2.99 -13.69 0.05
C VAL A 66 3.10 -15.20 -0.14
N ARG A 67 4.27 -15.68 -0.54
CA ARG A 67 4.53 -17.12 -0.66
C ARG A 67 4.44 -17.80 0.72
N PRO A 68 4.05 -19.07 0.79
CA PRO A 68 4.13 -19.84 2.02
C PRO A 68 5.55 -19.82 2.61
N LEU A 69 5.64 -19.87 3.95
CA LEU A 69 6.93 -19.96 4.63
C LEU A 69 7.71 -21.19 4.16
N SER A 70 8.99 -20.99 3.80
CA SER A 70 9.91 -22.11 3.54
C SER A 70 10.01 -23.02 4.78
N PRO A 71 9.95 -24.35 4.64
CA PRO A 71 10.09 -25.26 5.77
C PRO A 71 11.52 -25.32 6.34
N ASP A 72 12.51 -24.79 5.62
CA ASP A 72 13.91 -24.87 6.04
C ASP A 72 14.17 -24.00 7.28
N PRO A 73 14.87 -24.50 8.31
CA PRO A 73 15.19 -23.70 9.51
C PRO A 73 16.19 -22.56 9.22
N VAL A 74 16.82 -22.58 8.04
CA VAL A 74 17.70 -21.51 7.56
C VAL A 74 17.02 -20.81 6.38
N LYS A 75 16.87 -19.50 6.49
CA LYS A 75 16.36 -18.64 5.41
C LYS A 75 17.53 -18.00 4.70
N GLU A 76 17.75 -18.41 3.46
CA GLU A 76 18.73 -17.75 2.61
C GLU A 76 18.09 -16.51 1.99
N VAL A 77 18.71 -15.36 2.21
CA VAL A 77 18.21 -14.04 1.78
C VAL A 77 19.36 -13.30 1.13
N ARG A 78 19.43 -13.35 -0.21
CA ARG A 78 20.32 -12.48 -0.97
C ARG A 78 19.50 -11.38 -1.62
N LEU A 79 19.79 -10.14 -1.27
CA LEU A 79 19.19 -8.93 -1.84
C LEU A 79 20.29 -7.94 -2.19
N ASP A 80 20.74 -7.94 -3.44
CA ASP A 80 21.72 -6.98 -3.93
C ASP A 80 21.07 -5.61 -4.14
N THR A 81 21.81 -4.53 -3.88
CA THR A 81 21.34 -3.15 -4.13
C THR A 81 21.82 -2.64 -5.48
N THR A 82 20.95 -1.91 -6.18
CA THR A 82 21.28 -1.26 -7.45
C THR A 82 20.43 -0.01 -7.67
N HIS A 83 20.85 0.86 -8.60
CA HIS A 83 20.07 1.99 -9.07
C HIS A 83 19.23 1.58 -10.27
N LYS A 84 17.97 2.02 -10.33
CA LYS A 84 17.03 1.63 -11.38
C LYS A 84 16.10 2.77 -11.74
N ILE A 85 15.72 2.84 -13.02
CA ILE A 85 14.57 3.67 -13.41
C ILE A 85 13.29 2.85 -13.26
N ILE A 86 12.35 3.35 -12.46
CA ILE A 86 11.04 2.73 -12.25
C ILE A 86 9.93 3.57 -12.87
N ASP A 87 8.82 2.92 -13.25
CA ASP A 87 7.56 3.57 -13.59
C ASP A 87 6.78 3.86 -12.31
N LEU A 88 6.94 5.07 -11.77
CA LEU A 88 6.29 5.47 -10.51
C LEU A 88 4.80 5.82 -10.73
N ALA A 89 4.53 6.59 -11.77
CA ALA A 89 3.19 7.02 -12.18
C ALA A 89 3.11 7.14 -13.71
N PRO A 90 1.90 7.20 -14.31
CA PRO A 90 1.77 7.43 -15.75
C PRO A 90 2.54 8.68 -16.20
N GLY A 91 3.51 8.50 -17.10
CA GLY A 91 4.36 9.59 -17.59
C GLY A 91 5.48 10.03 -16.64
N VAL A 92 5.76 9.26 -15.58
CA VAL A 92 6.77 9.59 -14.57
C VAL A 92 7.74 8.43 -14.40
N LYS A 93 8.90 8.54 -15.05
CA LYS A 93 10.05 7.65 -14.84
C LYS A 93 10.86 8.19 -13.66
N PHE A 94 11.03 7.44 -12.58
CA PHE A 94 11.77 7.88 -11.40
C PHE A 94 13.10 7.15 -11.26
N SER A 95 14.18 7.89 -10.99
CA SER A 95 15.50 7.31 -10.67
C SER A 95 15.52 6.81 -9.22
N ALA A 96 15.20 5.53 -9.04
CA ALA A 96 15.14 4.87 -7.74
C ALA A 96 16.46 4.20 -7.35
N TRP A 97 16.61 3.97 -6.05
CA TRP A 97 17.61 3.08 -5.45
C TRP A 97 16.86 1.90 -4.84
N THR A 98 17.32 0.69 -5.12
CA THR A 98 16.49 -0.52 -4.94
C THR A 98 17.23 -1.59 -4.17
N PHE A 99 16.46 -2.47 -3.54
CA PHE A 99 16.95 -3.77 -3.07
C PHE A 99 16.32 -4.86 -3.93
N GLY A 100 17.11 -5.77 -4.48
CA GLY A 100 16.59 -6.84 -5.32
C GLY A 100 16.02 -6.37 -6.66
N ASP A 101 16.46 -5.20 -7.16
CA ASP A 101 16.04 -4.62 -8.45
C ASP A 101 14.54 -4.22 -8.51
N THR A 102 13.91 -4.02 -7.36
CA THR A 102 12.50 -3.61 -7.25
C THR A 102 12.30 -2.54 -6.17
N VAL A 103 11.20 -1.78 -6.29
CA VAL A 103 10.68 -0.92 -5.23
C VAL A 103 9.21 -1.27 -5.00
N PRO A 104 8.80 -1.67 -3.78
CA PRO A 104 9.64 -2.05 -2.65
C PRO A 104 10.58 -3.23 -3.01
N GLY A 105 11.58 -3.47 -2.18
CA GLY A 105 12.37 -4.69 -2.27
C GLY A 105 11.53 -5.95 -1.96
N PRO A 106 12.03 -7.15 -2.31
CA PRO A 106 11.33 -8.41 -2.10
C PRO A 106 10.95 -8.68 -0.63
N ILE A 107 9.73 -9.14 -0.40
CA ILE A 107 9.25 -9.46 0.95
C ILE A 107 10.03 -10.65 1.50
N VAL A 108 10.60 -10.53 2.69
CA VAL A 108 11.27 -11.62 3.40
C VAL A 108 10.28 -12.29 4.35
N ARG A 109 10.17 -13.63 4.35
CA ARG A 109 9.32 -14.38 5.28
C ARG A 109 10.12 -15.39 6.10
N ALA A 110 10.04 -15.28 7.41
CA ALA A 110 10.69 -16.17 8.37
C ALA A 110 9.71 -16.52 9.51
N ARG A 111 10.11 -17.43 10.40
CA ARG A 111 9.45 -17.70 11.69
C ARG A 111 10.37 -17.32 12.83
N VAL A 112 9.80 -16.94 13.97
CA VAL A 112 10.57 -16.72 15.20
C VAL A 112 11.46 -17.93 15.49
N GLY A 113 12.77 -17.69 15.61
CA GLY A 113 13.78 -18.73 15.83
C GLY A 113 14.43 -19.32 14.57
N ASP A 114 13.95 -19.01 13.36
CA ASP A 114 14.65 -19.36 12.13
C ASP A 114 15.98 -18.59 12.04
N ARG A 115 17.00 -19.20 11.42
CA ARG A 115 18.26 -18.50 11.17
C ARG A 115 18.23 -17.85 9.80
N VAL A 116 18.26 -16.52 9.76
CA VAL A 116 18.35 -15.75 8.51
C VAL A 116 19.81 -15.59 8.14
N LYS A 117 20.19 -16.10 6.98
CA LYS A 117 21.51 -15.93 6.37
C LYS A 117 21.40 -14.90 5.26
N PHE A 118 21.85 -13.69 5.55
CA PHE A 118 21.72 -12.54 4.66
C PHE A 118 23.02 -12.26 3.91
N SER A 119 22.90 -11.90 2.64
CA SER A 119 23.99 -11.27 1.89
C SER A 119 23.49 -10.20 0.91
N MET A 120 24.33 -9.19 0.68
CA MET A 120 24.06 -8.10 -0.26
C MET A 120 25.36 -7.65 -0.91
N THR A 121 25.39 -7.65 -2.24
CA THR A 121 26.37 -6.88 -3.02
C THR A 121 25.83 -5.50 -3.32
N ASN A 122 26.66 -4.47 -3.18
CA ASN A 122 26.37 -3.16 -3.73
C ASN A 122 26.75 -3.11 -5.21
N ARG A 123 25.73 -3.10 -6.08
CA ARG A 123 25.86 -3.10 -7.54
C ARG A 123 25.46 -1.74 -8.16
N SER A 124 25.49 -0.67 -7.37
CA SER A 124 25.14 0.70 -7.81
C SER A 124 26.08 1.28 -8.87
N ASP A 125 27.23 0.64 -9.11
CA ASP A 125 28.18 0.94 -10.18
C ASP A 125 27.83 0.27 -11.52
N GLU A 126 26.84 -0.62 -11.55
CA GLU A 126 26.42 -1.27 -12.78
C GLU A 126 25.64 -0.32 -13.70
N PRO A 127 25.84 -0.43 -15.02
CA PRO A 127 25.09 0.35 -15.98
C PRO A 127 23.60 -0.05 -15.94
N VAL A 128 22.73 0.95 -16.06
CA VAL A 128 21.29 0.75 -16.12
C VAL A 128 20.87 0.70 -17.60
N PRO A 129 19.99 -0.24 -18.02
CA PRO A 129 19.44 -0.20 -19.38
C PRO A 129 18.77 1.15 -19.67
N GLY A 130 19.08 1.78 -20.81
CA GLY A 130 18.48 3.04 -21.25
C GLY A 130 19.17 4.32 -20.76
N VAL A 131 19.97 4.28 -19.68
CA VAL A 131 20.81 5.41 -19.24
C VAL A 131 22.16 4.92 -18.73
N ARG A 132 23.26 5.59 -19.12
CA ARG A 132 24.60 5.18 -18.67
C ARG A 132 24.73 5.10 -17.14
N VAL A 133 24.06 6.00 -16.42
CA VAL A 133 23.99 6.06 -14.95
C VAL A 133 22.63 6.64 -14.55
N ALA A 134 21.86 5.92 -13.73
CA ALA A 134 20.61 6.44 -13.16
C ALA A 134 20.90 7.46 -12.03
N ALA A 135 21.75 7.07 -11.09
CA ALA A 135 22.33 7.92 -10.05
C ALA A 135 23.80 7.54 -9.81
N ALA A 136 24.62 8.49 -9.34
CA ALA A 136 26.04 8.26 -9.10
C ALA A 136 26.26 7.09 -8.14
N PRO A 137 27.20 6.17 -8.40
CA PRO A 137 27.47 5.03 -7.52
C PRO A 137 27.80 5.51 -6.10
N MET A 138 27.23 4.85 -5.10
CA MET A 138 27.36 5.31 -3.72
C MET A 138 27.34 4.16 -2.72
N MET A 139 27.64 4.50 -1.47
CA MET A 139 27.61 3.56 -0.36
C MET A 139 26.17 3.17 -0.03
N HIS A 140 25.96 1.90 0.34
CA HIS A 140 24.66 1.40 0.80
C HIS A 140 24.83 0.42 1.97
N SER A 141 23.79 0.28 2.79
CA SER A 141 23.68 -0.74 3.83
C SER A 141 22.26 -1.32 3.84
N MET A 142 22.01 -2.28 4.73
CA MET A 142 20.68 -2.85 4.96
C MET A 142 20.47 -3.03 6.46
N ASP A 143 19.50 -2.32 7.01
CA ASP A 143 19.00 -2.42 8.38
C ASP A 143 17.72 -3.27 8.39
N PHE A 144 17.67 -4.31 9.24
CA PHE A 144 16.48 -5.12 9.49
C PHE A 144 15.91 -4.81 10.86
N HIS A 145 14.69 -4.27 10.92
CA HIS A 145 14.05 -3.95 12.20
C HIS A 145 13.60 -5.18 12.98
N SER A 146 13.51 -6.34 12.31
CA SER A 146 13.24 -7.63 12.95
C SER A 146 14.46 -8.20 13.72
N ALA A 147 15.64 -7.59 13.59
CA ALA A 147 16.88 -8.15 14.09
C ALA A 147 17.48 -7.33 15.24
N MET A 148 17.95 -8.03 16.27
CA MET A 148 18.60 -7.43 17.44
C MET A 148 20.12 -7.48 17.27
N LEU A 149 20.67 -6.56 16.46
CA LEU A 149 22.07 -6.57 16.02
C LEU A 149 22.80 -5.26 16.36
N SER A 150 24.14 -5.31 16.40
CA SER A 150 24.96 -4.09 16.46
C SER A 150 25.01 -3.44 15.07
N PRO A 151 24.52 -2.18 14.92
CA PRO A 151 24.50 -1.50 13.63
C PRO A 151 25.91 -1.14 13.13
N GLN A 152 26.89 -0.96 14.03
CA GLN A 152 28.28 -0.65 13.65
C GLN A 152 28.95 -1.78 12.86
N ASP A 153 28.52 -3.03 13.06
CA ASP A 153 29.08 -4.19 12.38
C ASP A 153 28.18 -4.67 11.24
N LYS A 154 26.90 -4.95 11.51
CA LYS A 154 26.00 -5.61 10.52
C LYS A 154 25.35 -4.63 9.56
N TYR A 155 25.12 -3.38 9.97
CA TYR A 155 24.46 -2.35 9.16
C TYR A 155 25.42 -1.28 8.65
N ARG A 156 26.72 -1.57 8.69
CA ARG A 156 27.75 -0.71 8.10
C ARG A 156 27.56 -0.59 6.60
N SER A 157 27.95 0.55 6.07
CA SER A 157 27.87 0.81 4.63
C SER A 157 28.97 0.05 3.86
N VAL A 158 28.61 -0.47 2.70
CA VAL A 158 29.52 -1.12 1.75
C VAL A 158 29.61 -0.33 0.46
N ALA A 159 30.83 -0.24 -0.09
CA ALA A 159 31.10 0.47 -1.32
C ALA A 159 30.61 -0.29 -2.55
N PRO A 160 30.41 0.37 -3.71
CA PRO A 160 30.12 -0.33 -4.95
C PRO A 160 31.14 -1.46 -5.22
N GLY A 161 30.65 -2.61 -5.64
CA GLY A 161 31.40 -3.85 -5.83
C GLY A 161 31.62 -4.70 -4.57
N GLN A 162 31.43 -4.14 -3.36
CA GLN A 162 31.59 -4.90 -2.12
C GLN A 162 30.35 -5.71 -1.75
N THR A 163 30.59 -6.83 -1.08
CA THR A 163 29.55 -7.72 -0.56
C THR A 163 29.63 -7.78 0.95
N ILE A 164 28.50 -7.60 1.64
CA ILE A 164 28.36 -7.89 3.07
C ILE A 164 27.52 -9.15 3.28
N SER A 165 27.86 -9.95 4.27
CA SER A 165 27.05 -11.09 4.73
C SER A 165 27.07 -11.22 6.25
N PHE A 166 25.93 -11.61 6.81
CA PHE A 166 25.79 -11.89 8.25
C PHE A 166 24.58 -12.79 8.50
N GLU A 167 24.48 -13.30 9.72
CA GLU A 167 23.37 -14.13 10.17
C GLU A 167 22.69 -13.50 11.39
N PHE A 168 21.38 -13.71 11.52
CA PHE A 168 20.63 -13.33 12.70
C PHE A 168 19.40 -14.22 12.90
N THR A 169 18.82 -14.15 14.10
CA THR A 169 17.63 -14.90 14.50
C THR A 169 16.55 -13.88 14.93
N PRO A 170 15.39 -13.80 14.25
CA PRO A 170 14.30 -12.94 14.70
C PRO A 170 13.63 -13.56 15.93
N ASN A 171 13.51 -12.76 16.98
CA ASN A 171 13.06 -13.23 18.31
C ASN A 171 11.59 -12.90 18.63
N TYR A 172 10.95 -12.04 17.83
CA TYR A 172 9.57 -11.61 17.99
C TYR A 172 8.79 -11.77 16.68
N PRO A 173 7.52 -12.21 16.74
CA PRO A 173 6.68 -12.22 15.55
C PRO A 173 6.26 -10.79 15.20
N GLY A 174 6.10 -10.52 13.92
CA GLY A 174 5.68 -9.20 13.48
C GLY A 174 5.83 -8.97 11.99
N VAL A 175 5.46 -7.76 11.59
CA VAL A 175 5.72 -7.19 10.27
C VAL A 175 6.70 -6.05 10.47
N TYR A 176 7.92 -6.23 10.00
CA TYR A 176 9.02 -5.29 10.18
C TYR A 176 9.41 -4.69 8.84
N MET A 177 9.87 -3.46 8.82
CA MET A 177 10.58 -2.96 7.65
C MET A 177 12.04 -3.44 7.65
N TYR A 178 12.63 -3.47 6.46
CA TYR A 178 14.06 -3.31 6.30
C TYR A 178 14.29 -2.10 5.40
N HIS A 179 15.43 -1.41 5.56
CA HIS A 179 15.77 -0.26 4.73
C HIS A 179 17.28 0.02 4.70
N CYS A 180 17.71 0.90 3.80
CA CYS A 180 19.11 1.36 3.81
C CYS A 180 19.37 2.28 5.00
N GLY A 181 20.45 2.02 5.74
CA GLY A 181 20.88 2.78 6.93
C GLY A 181 22.13 3.64 6.72
N THR A 182 22.62 3.76 5.49
CA THR A 182 23.75 4.64 5.14
C THR A 182 23.39 6.11 5.44
N PRO A 183 24.31 6.92 6.00
CA PRO A 183 24.08 8.36 6.21
C PRO A 183 23.51 9.06 4.98
N MET A 184 22.63 10.05 5.19
CA MET A 184 21.55 10.44 4.25
C MET A 184 20.39 9.43 4.22
N VAL A 185 20.11 8.78 5.36
CA VAL A 185 19.11 7.71 5.52
C VAL A 185 17.76 8.09 4.92
N LEU A 186 17.34 9.34 5.15
CA LEU A 186 16.07 9.87 4.65
C LEU A 186 15.99 9.82 3.12
N GLU A 187 17.04 10.27 2.43
CA GLU A 187 17.13 10.26 0.98
C GLU A 187 17.22 8.83 0.43
N HIS A 188 17.90 7.93 1.14
CA HIS A 188 17.97 6.51 0.76
C HIS A 188 16.58 5.85 0.79
N ILE A 189 15.83 6.05 1.87
CA ILE A 189 14.46 5.53 2.00
C ILE A 189 13.55 6.18 0.94
N ALA A 190 13.57 7.51 0.83
CA ALA A 190 12.74 8.26 -0.13
C ALA A 190 13.07 7.96 -1.60
N SER A 191 14.24 7.39 -1.89
CA SER A 191 14.62 6.92 -3.22
C SER A 191 14.17 5.48 -3.53
N GLY A 192 13.58 4.76 -2.57
CA GLY A 192 13.03 3.42 -2.78
C GLY A 192 13.70 2.28 -2.00
N MET A 193 14.70 2.58 -1.15
CA MET A 193 15.48 1.54 -0.45
C MET A 193 14.78 1.05 0.82
N TYR A 194 13.70 0.32 0.65
CA TYR A 194 12.92 -0.29 1.72
C TYR A 194 12.24 -1.59 1.28
N GLY A 195 11.80 -2.39 2.24
CA GLY A 195 10.92 -3.52 2.02
C GLY A 195 10.38 -4.09 3.33
N MET A 196 9.71 -5.23 3.25
CA MET A 196 9.00 -5.84 4.37
C MET A 196 9.63 -7.18 4.75
N MET A 197 9.74 -7.43 6.05
CA MET A 197 10.03 -8.74 6.61
C MET A 197 8.87 -9.19 7.52
N ILE A 198 8.27 -10.32 7.17
CA ILE A 198 7.22 -10.99 7.95
C ILE A 198 7.89 -12.06 8.80
N VAL A 199 7.71 -11.99 10.12
CA VAL A 199 8.15 -12.99 11.08
C VAL A 199 6.93 -13.66 11.69
N GLU A 200 6.69 -14.92 11.33
CA GLU A 200 5.58 -15.69 11.89
C GLU A 200 5.83 -16.09 13.36
N PRO A 201 4.77 -16.18 14.19
CA PRO A 201 4.87 -16.78 15.52
C PRO A 201 5.40 -18.21 15.48
N ARG A 202 6.05 -18.68 16.56
CA ARG A 202 6.58 -20.05 16.64
C ARG A 202 5.51 -21.12 16.35
N GLY A 203 4.30 -20.92 16.86
CA GLY A 203 3.14 -21.81 16.64
C GLY A 203 2.36 -21.57 15.36
N GLY A 204 2.79 -20.64 14.50
CA GLY A 204 1.99 -20.12 13.40
C GLY A 204 0.95 -19.10 13.86
N TYR A 205 0.25 -18.50 12.90
CA TYR A 205 -0.82 -17.55 13.21
C TYR A 205 -2.02 -18.27 13.84
N PRO A 206 -2.75 -17.61 14.77
CA PRO A 206 -3.89 -18.21 15.47
C PRO A 206 -5.13 -18.40 14.57
N THR A 207 -5.10 -17.91 13.33
CA THR A 207 -6.16 -18.06 12.33
C THR A 207 -5.60 -18.57 11.02
N LYS A 208 -6.44 -19.32 10.31
CA LYS A 208 -6.21 -19.71 8.90
C LYS A 208 -6.96 -18.73 8.00
N VAL A 209 -6.37 -18.43 6.85
CA VAL A 209 -6.90 -17.49 5.86
C VAL A 209 -6.75 -18.10 4.47
N ASP A 210 -7.56 -17.66 3.52
CA ASP A 210 -7.54 -18.15 2.15
C ASP A 210 -6.53 -17.38 1.30
N ARG A 211 -6.27 -16.11 1.65
CA ARG A 211 -5.39 -15.19 0.93
C ARG A 211 -4.46 -14.43 1.87
N GLU A 212 -3.21 -14.27 1.46
CA GLU A 212 -2.19 -13.50 2.14
C GLU A 212 -1.53 -12.51 1.17
N TYR A 213 -1.62 -11.21 1.47
CA TYR A 213 -1.01 -10.14 0.66
C TYR A 213 -0.21 -9.16 1.51
N ALA A 214 0.87 -8.62 0.95
CA ALA A 214 1.65 -7.54 1.53
C ALA A 214 1.32 -6.21 0.84
N VAL A 215 0.96 -5.21 1.66
CA VAL A 215 0.66 -3.84 1.27
C VAL A 215 1.63 -2.93 1.99
N ILE A 216 2.46 -2.22 1.22
CA ILE A 216 3.52 -1.35 1.74
C ILE A 216 3.21 0.07 1.28
N GLN A 217 2.84 0.95 2.20
CA GLN A 217 2.73 2.38 1.92
C GLN A 217 4.11 3.04 1.97
N SER A 218 4.34 3.95 1.01
CA SER A 218 5.60 4.69 0.88
C SER A 218 5.39 6.05 0.23
N GLU A 219 6.29 6.97 0.52
CA GLU A 219 6.29 8.34 0.00
C GLU A 219 7.41 8.57 -1.01
N PHE A 220 7.09 9.22 -2.12
CA PHE A 220 8.06 9.68 -3.13
C PHE A 220 8.01 11.19 -3.28
N TYR A 221 9.20 11.77 -3.37
CA TYR A 221 9.44 13.21 -3.39
C TYR A 221 10.15 13.56 -4.68
N THR A 222 9.39 13.96 -5.69
CA THR A 222 9.91 14.02 -7.06
C THR A 222 10.01 15.46 -7.57
N LYS A 223 11.02 15.67 -8.42
CA LYS A 223 11.13 16.83 -9.30
C LYS A 223 11.67 16.39 -10.67
N PRO A 224 11.37 17.13 -11.75
CA PRO A 224 12.00 16.88 -13.04
C PRO A 224 13.52 16.85 -12.92
N ASP A 225 14.15 15.94 -13.64
CA ASP A 225 15.61 15.87 -13.74
C ASP A 225 16.17 17.22 -14.24
N PRO A 226 17.13 17.86 -13.54
CA PRO A 226 17.69 19.14 -13.94
C PRO A 226 18.31 19.13 -15.34
N ASP A 227 18.86 17.99 -15.74
CA ASP A 227 19.44 17.76 -17.08
C ASP A 227 18.37 17.46 -18.14
N LYS A 228 17.09 17.44 -17.75
CA LYS A 228 15.93 17.17 -18.60
C LYS A 228 16.05 15.86 -19.38
N ARG A 229 16.71 14.86 -18.79
CA ARG A 229 16.84 13.54 -19.43
C ARG A 229 15.46 12.89 -19.57
N GLN A 230 15.37 12.02 -20.57
CA GLN A 230 14.19 11.22 -20.84
C GLN A 230 14.60 9.77 -21.01
N VAL A 231 13.67 8.87 -20.68
CA VAL A 231 13.81 7.43 -20.83
C VAL A 231 12.61 6.95 -21.62
N ASP A 232 12.85 6.36 -22.79
CA ASP A 232 11.79 5.94 -23.72
C ASP A 232 10.82 7.08 -24.09
N GLY A 233 11.33 8.31 -24.22
CA GLY A 233 10.53 9.50 -24.52
C GLY A 233 9.70 10.05 -23.35
N VAL A 234 9.83 9.47 -22.15
CA VAL A 234 9.15 9.91 -20.93
C VAL A 234 10.14 10.70 -20.06
N PRO A 235 9.74 11.86 -19.49
CA PRO A 235 10.60 12.63 -18.59
C PRO A 235 11.11 11.83 -17.40
N LEU A 236 12.41 11.96 -17.11
CA LEU A 236 13.02 11.43 -15.91
C LEU A 236 12.78 12.39 -14.74
N TYR A 237 12.46 11.80 -13.59
CA TYR A 237 12.32 12.47 -12.31
C TYR A 237 13.38 11.95 -11.34
N VAL A 238 13.85 12.85 -10.49
CA VAL A 238 14.85 12.60 -9.45
C VAL A 238 14.30 13.04 -8.09
N LEU A 239 14.99 12.65 -7.02
CA LEU A 239 14.61 13.03 -5.67
C LEU A 239 14.64 14.56 -5.47
N ASP A 240 13.58 15.10 -4.90
CA ASP A 240 13.47 16.49 -4.48
C ASP A 240 13.80 16.66 -2.99
N GLY A 241 15.06 16.95 -2.70
CA GLY A 241 15.54 17.11 -1.33
C GLY A 241 14.84 18.22 -0.53
N ASP A 242 14.30 19.26 -1.17
CA ASP A 242 13.57 20.32 -0.45
C ASP A 242 12.22 19.81 0.04
N ARG A 243 11.51 19.08 -0.82
CA ARG A 243 10.24 18.43 -0.45
C ARG A 243 10.43 17.34 0.60
N VAL A 244 11.51 16.57 0.50
CA VAL A 244 11.88 15.56 1.51
C VAL A 244 12.01 16.22 2.89
N ARG A 245 12.77 17.30 3.01
CA ARG A 245 12.93 18.04 4.28
C ARG A 245 11.63 18.68 4.77
N ALA A 246 10.78 19.14 3.84
CA ALA A 246 9.49 19.75 4.15
C ALA A 246 8.37 18.74 4.43
N LYS A 247 8.63 17.42 4.37
CA LYS A 247 7.61 16.36 4.50
C LYS A 247 6.44 16.53 3.52
N ALA A 248 6.75 16.98 2.29
CA ALA A 248 5.78 17.27 1.25
C ALA A 248 5.90 16.26 0.09
N PRO A 249 5.42 15.01 0.25
CA PRO A 249 5.49 14.01 -0.82
C PRO A 249 4.73 14.47 -2.07
N THR A 250 5.26 14.12 -3.23
CA THR A 250 4.54 14.26 -4.51
C THR A 250 3.60 13.08 -4.75
N TYR A 251 4.02 11.89 -4.31
CA TYR A 251 3.24 10.66 -4.41
C TYR A 251 3.31 9.94 -3.07
N THR A 252 2.17 9.44 -2.60
CA THR A 252 2.07 8.48 -1.52
C THR A 252 1.39 7.27 -2.13
N VAL A 253 2.00 6.10 -2.07
CA VAL A 253 1.63 4.97 -2.93
C VAL A 253 1.70 3.64 -2.20
N PHE A 254 0.92 2.66 -2.67
CA PHE A 254 1.07 1.27 -2.27
C PHE A 254 2.01 0.51 -3.21
N ASN A 255 2.92 -0.27 -2.62
CA ASN A 255 3.92 -1.10 -3.29
C ASN A 255 4.69 -0.38 -4.42
N GLY A 256 5.13 0.85 -4.14
CA GLY A 256 6.08 1.58 -4.99
C GLY A 256 5.50 2.14 -6.30
N LYS A 257 4.19 2.02 -6.53
CA LYS A 257 3.54 2.48 -7.76
C LYS A 257 2.26 3.25 -7.45
N TYR A 258 2.08 4.40 -8.10
CA TYR A 258 0.84 5.16 -8.09
C TYR A 258 -0.34 4.25 -8.44
N ASN A 259 -1.34 4.20 -7.55
CA ASN A 259 -2.48 3.30 -7.71
C ASN A 259 -2.06 1.82 -7.88
N GLY A 260 -1.07 1.36 -7.09
CA GLY A 260 -0.32 0.12 -7.31
C GLY A 260 -1.14 -1.17 -7.47
N PHE A 261 -2.40 -1.19 -7.01
CA PHE A 261 -3.32 -2.32 -7.16
C PHE A 261 -4.61 -1.98 -7.91
N VAL A 262 -4.63 -0.91 -8.69
CA VAL A 262 -5.79 -0.56 -9.53
C VAL A 262 -5.72 -1.30 -10.87
N ASP A 263 -4.58 -1.20 -11.57
CA ASP A 263 -4.38 -1.90 -12.86
C ASP A 263 -4.37 -3.43 -12.70
N ARG A 264 -3.87 -3.90 -11.55
CA ARG A 264 -3.78 -5.32 -11.18
C ARG A 264 -4.30 -5.51 -9.75
N PRO A 265 -5.63 -5.59 -9.58
CA PRO A 265 -6.25 -5.80 -8.28
C PRO A 265 -5.79 -7.09 -7.61
N LEU A 266 -5.78 -7.09 -6.27
CA LEU A 266 -5.55 -8.28 -5.47
C LEU A 266 -6.77 -9.22 -5.60
N PRO A 267 -6.61 -10.47 -6.05
CA PRO A 267 -7.75 -11.35 -6.27
C PRO A 267 -8.29 -11.93 -4.95
N ALA A 268 -9.61 -11.97 -4.83
CA ALA A 268 -10.30 -12.68 -3.74
C ALA A 268 -11.62 -13.29 -4.26
N LYS A 269 -12.35 -13.99 -3.39
CA LYS A 269 -13.71 -14.48 -3.67
C LYS A 269 -14.65 -14.20 -2.50
N PRO A 270 -15.97 -14.10 -2.75
CA PRO A 270 -16.95 -14.08 -1.68
C PRO A 270 -16.78 -15.26 -0.73
N GLY A 271 -16.85 -14.99 0.57
CA GLY A 271 -16.61 -15.95 1.65
C GLY A 271 -15.14 -16.17 2.01
N GLU A 272 -14.17 -15.76 1.19
CA GLU A 272 -12.75 -15.90 1.53
C GLU A 272 -12.35 -14.94 2.66
N ARG A 273 -11.51 -15.42 3.57
CA ARG A 273 -10.82 -14.61 4.56
C ARG A 273 -9.48 -14.14 3.99
N VAL A 274 -9.26 -12.83 4.02
CA VAL A 274 -8.05 -12.17 3.53
C VAL A 274 -7.23 -11.69 4.71
N ARG A 275 -5.93 -11.95 4.69
CA ARG A 275 -4.93 -11.34 5.58
C ARG A 275 -4.06 -10.37 4.78
N LEU A 276 -4.01 -9.13 5.23
CA LEU A 276 -3.07 -8.14 4.70
C LEU A 276 -1.97 -7.88 5.73
N PHE A 277 -0.71 -7.99 5.30
CA PHE A 277 0.45 -7.47 6.01
C PHE A 277 0.63 -6.02 5.57
N VAL A 278 0.23 -5.07 6.40
CA VAL A 278 0.25 -3.64 6.09
C VAL A 278 1.44 -3.00 6.78
N LEU A 279 2.25 -2.27 6.02
CA LEU A 279 3.43 -1.57 6.54
C LEU A 279 3.45 -0.15 6.00
N ASN A 280 3.47 0.83 6.91
CA ASN A 280 3.80 2.21 6.54
C ASN A 280 5.30 2.42 6.70
N VAL A 281 6.04 2.46 5.58
CA VAL A 281 7.47 2.77 5.61
C VAL A 281 7.72 4.26 5.90
N GLY A 282 6.78 5.14 5.56
CA GLY A 282 6.95 6.58 5.56
C GLY A 282 7.81 7.06 4.38
N PRO A 283 8.82 7.94 4.58
CA PRO A 283 9.48 8.16 5.87
C PRO A 283 8.84 9.19 6.80
N SER A 284 7.88 10.01 6.35
CA SER A 284 7.49 11.21 7.12
C SER A 284 6.08 11.20 7.71
N ASN A 285 5.10 10.68 6.99
CA ASN A 285 3.68 10.80 7.29
C ASN A 285 3.09 9.52 7.86
N THR A 286 1.93 9.68 8.49
CA THR A 286 1.12 8.56 8.98
C THR A 286 0.21 8.02 7.89
N GLU A 287 -0.18 6.76 8.03
CA GLU A 287 -1.15 6.07 7.21
C GLU A 287 -2.40 5.79 8.05
N SER A 288 -3.57 6.18 7.53
CA SER A 288 -4.87 5.81 8.10
C SER A 288 -5.48 4.68 7.25
N PHE A 289 -4.89 3.47 7.33
CA PHE A 289 -5.21 2.39 6.41
C PHE A 289 -6.64 1.86 6.62
N HIS A 290 -7.41 1.82 5.54
CA HIS A 290 -8.80 1.42 5.52
C HIS A 290 -9.13 0.57 4.30
N VAL A 291 -10.04 -0.40 4.45
CA VAL A 291 -10.61 -1.18 3.34
C VAL A 291 -12.13 -0.96 3.29
N VAL A 292 -12.56 -0.18 2.30
CA VAL A 292 -13.96 0.24 2.11
C VAL A 292 -14.86 -0.98 1.91
N GLY A 293 -16.00 -0.99 2.59
CA GLY A 293 -16.99 -2.06 2.52
C GLY A 293 -16.67 -3.27 3.39
N THR A 294 -15.64 -3.20 4.24
CA THR A 294 -15.27 -4.26 5.18
C THR A 294 -15.07 -3.72 6.59
N ILE A 295 -14.98 -4.64 7.57
CA ILE A 295 -14.53 -4.37 8.93
C ILE A 295 -13.43 -5.37 9.25
N PHE A 296 -12.34 -4.90 9.86
CA PHE A 296 -11.26 -5.77 10.31
C PHE A 296 -11.75 -6.58 11.51
N ASP A 297 -11.98 -7.87 11.30
CA ASP A 297 -12.33 -8.77 12.39
C ASP A 297 -11.14 -8.95 13.34
N ARG A 298 -9.91 -8.81 12.83
CA ARG A 298 -8.66 -8.79 13.62
C ARG A 298 -7.70 -7.73 13.11
N VAL A 299 -7.05 -7.05 14.05
CA VAL A 299 -5.84 -6.26 13.79
C VAL A 299 -4.77 -6.67 14.79
N TRP A 300 -3.58 -7.04 14.34
CA TRP A 300 -2.41 -7.24 15.18
C TRP A 300 -1.41 -6.11 14.92
N LEU A 301 -1.31 -5.16 15.85
CA LEU A 301 -0.35 -4.06 15.73
C LEU A 301 1.08 -4.59 15.76
N GLU A 302 1.93 -4.03 14.91
CA GLU A 302 3.29 -4.51 14.63
C GLU A 302 3.33 -5.96 14.09
N GLY A 303 2.16 -6.55 13.76
CA GLY A 303 2.01 -7.94 13.32
C GLY A 303 2.15 -9.00 14.42
N ASN A 304 2.29 -8.60 15.69
CA ASN A 304 2.36 -9.53 16.81
C ASN A 304 0.94 -9.93 17.28
N PRO A 305 0.55 -11.22 17.27
CA PRO A 305 -0.76 -11.67 17.73
C PRO A 305 -1.15 -11.27 19.17
N ASP A 306 -0.19 -10.95 20.02
CA ASP A 306 -0.44 -10.45 21.38
C ASP A 306 -1.05 -9.04 21.37
N ASN A 307 -0.79 -8.24 20.33
CA ASN A 307 -1.24 -6.87 20.18
C ASN A 307 -2.56 -6.77 19.41
N GLN A 308 -3.59 -7.50 19.87
CA GLN A 308 -4.81 -7.70 19.10
C GLN A 308 -5.93 -6.71 19.37
N LEU A 309 -6.49 -6.15 18.31
CA LEU A 309 -7.77 -5.43 18.28
C LEU A 309 -8.82 -6.21 17.47
N ARG A 310 -10.10 -5.88 17.68
CA ARG A 310 -11.28 -6.54 17.09
C ARG A 310 -12.28 -5.50 16.62
N GLY A 311 -12.89 -5.71 15.46
CA GLY A 311 -13.96 -4.85 14.94
C GLY A 311 -13.48 -3.45 14.55
N SER A 312 -12.22 -3.33 14.14
CA SER A 312 -11.64 -2.05 13.74
C SER A 312 -12.04 -1.71 12.29
N GLN A 313 -12.36 -0.45 12.02
CA GLN A 313 -12.56 0.02 10.64
C GLN A 313 -11.25 0.43 9.96
N THR A 314 -10.29 0.92 10.74
CA THR A 314 -9.08 1.60 10.26
C THR A 314 -7.96 1.32 11.25
N VAL A 315 -6.73 1.25 10.76
CA VAL A 315 -5.53 1.21 11.60
C VAL A 315 -4.65 2.42 11.29
N LEU A 316 -4.24 3.14 12.33
CA LEU A 316 -3.32 4.27 12.20
C LEU A 316 -1.88 3.77 12.36
N LEU A 317 -1.06 3.94 11.34
CA LEU A 317 0.33 3.49 11.31
C LEU A 317 1.25 4.70 11.13
N GLY A 318 2.12 4.98 12.10
CA GLY A 318 3.21 5.92 11.92
C GLY A 318 4.28 5.40 10.95
N SER A 319 5.24 6.25 10.59
CA SER A 319 6.43 5.79 9.86
C SER A 319 7.08 4.63 10.61
N SER A 320 7.43 3.58 9.88
CA SER A 320 7.95 2.30 10.41
C SER A 320 6.93 1.41 11.14
N ASN A 321 5.70 1.86 11.41
CA ASN A 321 4.70 0.99 12.03
C ASN A 321 4.03 0.07 11.01
N SER A 322 3.52 -1.04 11.52
CA SER A 322 2.82 -2.03 10.72
C SER A 322 1.62 -2.62 11.44
N ALA A 323 0.78 -3.33 10.71
CA ALA A 323 -0.22 -4.20 11.28
C ALA A 323 -0.49 -5.40 10.36
N ILE A 324 -0.97 -6.48 10.95
CA ILE A 324 -1.69 -7.51 10.21
C ILE A 324 -3.18 -7.25 10.40
N VAL A 325 -3.91 -7.09 9.30
CA VAL A 325 -5.37 -6.99 9.32
C VAL A 325 -5.99 -8.23 8.68
N GLU A 326 -7.07 -8.72 9.28
CA GLU A 326 -7.89 -9.78 8.73
C GLU A 326 -9.33 -9.32 8.57
N PHE A 327 -9.98 -9.78 7.50
CA PHE A 327 -11.39 -9.56 7.23
C PHE A 327 -11.92 -10.63 6.27
N VAL A 328 -13.24 -10.72 6.15
CA VAL A 328 -13.93 -11.61 5.22
C VAL A 328 -14.51 -10.77 4.09
N ILE A 329 -14.45 -11.30 2.87
CA ILE A 329 -15.14 -10.72 1.71
C ILE A 329 -16.60 -11.19 1.72
N PRO A 330 -17.60 -10.34 2.00
CA PRO A 330 -18.98 -10.78 2.12
C PRO A 330 -19.61 -11.16 0.76
N GLU A 331 -19.38 -10.36 -0.28
CA GLU A 331 -19.99 -10.52 -1.59
C GLU A 331 -19.04 -10.16 -2.74
N ALA A 332 -19.45 -10.45 -3.97
CA ALA A 332 -18.66 -10.13 -5.16
C ALA A 332 -18.63 -8.61 -5.36
N GLY A 333 -17.47 -8.07 -5.70
CA GLY A 333 -17.27 -6.63 -5.72
C GLY A 333 -15.81 -6.22 -5.84
N SER A 334 -15.59 -4.90 -5.93
CA SER A 334 -14.28 -4.29 -5.81
C SER A 334 -14.20 -3.56 -4.48
N TYR A 335 -13.28 -3.95 -3.62
CA TYR A 335 -13.07 -3.36 -2.30
C TYR A 335 -11.86 -2.44 -2.35
N VAL A 336 -12.02 -1.19 -1.90
CA VAL A 336 -11.00 -0.15 -2.04
C VAL A 336 -10.12 -0.14 -0.80
N MET A 337 -8.83 -0.40 -0.97
CA MET A 337 -7.81 -0.10 0.02
C MET A 337 -7.38 1.34 -0.14
N VAL A 338 -7.30 2.09 0.96
CA VAL A 338 -6.97 3.52 0.91
C VAL A 338 -6.25 3.99 2.17
N ASP A 339 -5.39 4.99 2.03
CA ASP A 339 -5.03 5.86 3.14
C ASP A 339 -6.11 6.91 3.35
N HIS A 340 -6.84 6.82 4.46
CA HIS A 340 -7.95 7.70 4.78
C HIS A 340 -7.52 9.15 5.11
N HIS A 341 -6.21 9.43 5.15
CA HIS A 341 -5.71 10.77 4.84
C HIS A 341 -5.90 11.03 3.34
N PHE A 342 -7.07 11.51 2.92
CA PHE A 342 -7.42 11.62 1.49
C PHE A 342 -6.47 12.46 0.64
N ALA A 343 -5.64 13.33 1.24
CA ALA A 343 -4.52 13.95 0.52
C ALA A 343 -3.54 12.88 0.00
N ASN A 344 -3.17 11.89 0.82
CA ASN A 344 -2.32 10.76 0.45
C ASN A 344 -3.03 9.86 -0.58
N ALA A 345 -4.34 9.61 -0.42
CA ALA A 345 -5.13 8.90 -1.43
C ALA A 345 -5.10 9.60 -2.79
N SER A 346 -5.25 10.94 -2.83
CA SER A 346 -5.16 11.73 -4.06
C SER A 346 -3.76 11.67 -4.72
N GLN A 347 -2.74 11.38 -3.91
CA GLN A 347 -1.36 11.18 -4.35
C GLN A 347 -1.05 9.74 -4.81
N GLY A 348 -2.02 8.82 -4.74
CA GLY A 348 -1.90 7.45 -5.28
C GLY A 348 -1.99 6.31 -4.27
N ALA A 349 -2.31 6.59 -3.00
CA ALA A 349 -2.44 5.59 -1.94
C ALA A 349 -3.81 4.91 -2.00
N ILE A 350 -4.09 4.30 -3.16
CA ILE A 350 -5.33 3.60 -3.50
C ILE A 350 -4.97 2.24 -4.11
N GLY A 351 -5.70 1.20 -3.73
CA GLY A 351 -5.58 -0.12 -4.31
C GLY A 351 -6.90 -0.88 -4.30
N LEU A 352 -7.02 -1.92 -5.12
CA LEU A 352 -8.25 -2.71 -5.23
C LEU A 352 -8.02 -4.16 -4.81
N ILE A 353 -9.03 -4.71 -4.15
CA ILE A 353 -9.24 -6.15 -4.01
C ILE A 353 -10.45 -6.51 -4.87
N ALA A 354 -10.24 -7.38 -5.86
CA ALA A 354 -11.29 -7.82 -6.78
C ALA A 354 -11.85 -9.18 -6.33
N ALA A 355 -13.08 -9.17 -5.82
CA ALA A 355 -13.83 -10.36 -5.45
C ALA A 355 -14.78 -10.78 -6.58
N GLY A 356 -14.41 -11.82 -7.34
CA GLY A 356 -15.18 -12.28 -8.51
C GLY A 356 -14.33 -12.80 -9.66
N GLY A 357 -13.04 -12.46 -9.70
CA GLY A 357 -12.08 -12.93 -10.71
C GLY A 357 -11.75 -11.89 -11.80
N PRO A 358 -10.76 -12.17 -12.67
CA PRO A 358 -10.33 -11.24 -13.71
C PRO A 358 -11.43 -11.05 -14.75
N GLY A 359 -12.00 -9.85 -14.83
CA GLY A 359 -13.10 -9.53 -15.76
C GLY A 359 -14.51 -9.58 -15.13
N GLU A 360 -14.64 -10.04 -13.89
CA GLU A 360 -15.88 -9.97 -13.11
C GLU A 360 -15.75 -8.92 -11.99
N GLY A 361 -15.18 -7.75 -12.32
CA GLY A 361 -15.42 -6.55 -11.53
C GLY A 361 -16.91 -6.23 -11.59
N ALA A 362 -17.63 -6.50 -10.50
CA ALA A 362 -18.96 -5.98 -10.19
C ALA A 362 -19.78 -5.49 -11.40
N SER A 363 -20.49 -6.36 -12.11
CA SER A 363 -21.54 -5.96 -13.08
C SER A 363 -21.12 -5.00 -14.23
N GLY A 364 -19.83 -4.80 -14.51
CA GLY A 364 -19.40 -3.75 -15.45
C GLY A 364 -19.67 -2.32 -14.97
N ARG A 365 -19.98 -2.14 -13.69
CA ARG A 365 -20.10 -0.83 -13.03
C ARG A 365 -18.78 -0.52 -12.32
N ASP A 366 -18.09 0.49 -12.82
CA ASP A 366 -16.93 1.09 -12.14
C ASP A 366 -17.41 1.60 -10.77
N PRO A 367 -16.80 1.17 -9.65
CA PRO A 367 -17.19 1.67 -8.33
C PRO A 367 -17.14 3.19 -8.30
N GLU A 368 -18.26 3.82 -7.94
CA GLU A 368 -18.38 5.29 -7.83
C GLU A 368 -17.38 5.88 -6.81
N HIS A 369 -16.84 5.04 -5.93
CA HIS A 369 -15.81 5.38 -4.94
C HIS A 369 -14.36 5.27 -5.47
N HIS A 370 -14.16 4.98 -6.76
CA HIS A 370 -12.87 5.05 -7.40
C HIS A 370 -12.61 6.43 -7.96
N ASN A 371 -11.69 7.13 -7.31
CA ASN A 371 -10.83 8.02 -8.07
C ASN A 371 -9.94 7.14 -8.96
N ILE A 372 -10.21 7.21 -10.28
CA ILE A 372 -9.22 7.20 -11.38
C ILE A 372 -9.10 5.87 -12.17
N PRO A 373 -9.65 5.81 -13.40
CA PRO A 373 -8.96 5.19 -14.53
C PRO A 373 -7.68 5.97 -14.80
N ALA A 374 -6.52 5.30 -14.79
CA ALA A 374 -5.24 5.94 -15.11
C ALA A 374 -5.26 6.50 -16.54
N THR A 375 -5.63 7.76 -16.70
CA THR A 375 -5.36 8.48 -17.95
C THR A 375 -3.89 8.85 -17.95
N ALA A 376 -3.28 8.97 -19.14
CA ALA A 376 -1.99 9.62 -19.25
C ALA A 376 -2.01 10.98 -18.50
N ALA A 377 -0.86 11.44 -18.04
CA ALA A 377 -0.74 12.71 -17.35
C ALA A 377 -0.01 13.71 -18.26
N PRO A 378 -0.42 14.99 -18.28
CA PRO A 378 0.34 16.04 -18.93
C PRO A 378 1.75 16.17 -18.33
N ALA A 379 2.74 16.53 -19.15
CA ALA A 379 4.09 16.85 -18.67
C ALA A 379 4.18 18.27 -18.09
N GLU A 380 3.32 19.18 -18.54
CA GLU A 380 3.31 20.58 -18.13
C GLU A 380 2.73 20.76 -16.71
N PRO A 381 3.45 21.41 -15.77
CA PRO A 381 3.01 21.52 -14.37
C PRO A 381 1.61 22.13 -14.18
N VAL A 382 1.24 23.08 -15.03
CA VAL A 382 -0.08 23.74 -15.00
C VAL A 382 -1.21 22.75 -15.33
N ALA A 383 -1.01 21.87 -16.30
CA ALA A 383 -1.99 20.86 -16.69
C ALA A 383 -1.98 19.67 -15.72
N GLN A 384 -0.84 19.34 -15.10
CA GLN A 384 -0.77 18.33 -14.03
C GLN A 384 -1.62 18.74 -12.84
N LYS A 385 -1.52 20.01 -12.44
CA LYS A 385 -2.34 20.55 -11.36
C LYS A 385 -3.82 20.53 -11.74
N GLY A 386 -4.16 20.88 -12.98
CA GLY A 386 -5.53 20.78 -13.50
C GLY A 386 -6.11 19.36 -13.51
N LYS A 387 -5.29 18.35 -13.80
CA LYS A 387 -5.69 16.93 -13.71
C LYS A 387 -6.07 16.55 -12.28
N LEU A 388 -5.18 16.84 -11.31
CA LEU A 388 -5.42 16.50 -9.91
C LEU A 388 -6.67 17.21 -9.36
N ASP A 389 -6.84 18.47 -9.73
CA ASP A 389 -8.00 19.26 -9.30
C ASP A 389 -9.30 18.72 -9.96
N PHE A 390 -9.24 18.27 -11.21
CA PHE A 390 -10.36 17.61 -11.90
C PHE A 390 -10.77 16.31 -11.22
N GLU A 391 -9.79 15.48 -10.89
CA GLU A 391 -10.00 14.21 -10.17
C GLU A 391 -10.61 14.43 -8.78
N THR A 392 -10.39 15.61 -8.18
CA THR A 392 -10.91 15.95 -6.86
C THR A 392 -12.30 16.60 -6.89
N LYS A 393 -12.54 17.53 -7.83
CA LYS A 393 -13.75 18.38 -7.81
C LYS A 393 -14.78 18.06 -8.90
N CYS A 394 -14.36 17.43 -10.00
CA CYS A 394 -15.18 17.33 -11.21
C CYS A 394 -15.55 15.88 -11.56
N LEU A 395 -14.74 14.89 -11.17
CA LEU A 395 -14.89 13.49 -11.59
C LEU A 395 -16.20 12.83 -11.14
N ALA A 396 -16.81 13.31 -10.05
CA ALA A 396 -18.11 12.83 -9.58
C ALA A 396 -19.22 13.08 -10.62
N CYS A 397 -19.18 14.23 -11.30
CA CYS A 397 -20.21 14.64 -12.24
C CYS A 397 -19.80 14.44 -13.70
N HIS A 398 -18.51 14.43 -13.99
CA HIS A 398 -17.96 14.40 -15.35
C HIS A 398 -17.01 13.21 -15.55
N SER A 399 -16.81 12.82 -16.80
CA SER A 399 -15.65 12.06 -17.25
C SER A 399 -14.98 12.77 -18.42
N ILE A 400 -13.79 12.28 -18.77
CA ILE A 400 -13.15 12.59 -20.04
C ILE A 400 -12.98 11.28 -20.78
N ALA A 401 -13.59 11.18 -21.96
CA ALA A 401 -13.52 10.02 -22.86
C ALA A 401 -14.18 8.75 -22.29
N GLY A 402 -15.06 8.91 -21.29
CA GLY A 402 -15.79 7.84 -20.60
C GLY A 402 -17.30 7.81 -20.86
N GLY A 403 -17.83 8.83 -21.55
CA GLY A 403 -19.25 9.00 -21.83
C GLY A 403 -19.92 10.02 -20.89
N ASP A 404 -21.20 10.32 -21.12
CA ASP A 404 -21.93 11.24 -20.25
C ASP A 404 -22.12 10.62 -18.84
N LYS A 405 -22.03 11.43 -17.78
CA LYS A 405 -22.41 11.07 -16.40
C LYS A 405 -23.61 11.93 -15.95
N LEU A 406 -23.58 12.49 -14.73
CA LEU A 406 -24.52 13.52 -14.29
C LEU A 406 -24.40 14.79 -15.13
N GLY A 407 -23.19 15.09 -15.59
CA GLY A 407 -22.87 16.13 -16.56
C GLY A 407 -22.28 15.56 -17.86
N PRO A 408 -22.03 16.43 -18.84
CA PRO A 408 -21.45 16.04 -20.12
C PRO A 408 -20.05 15.44 -19.99
N ASP A 409 -19.72 14.52 -20.90
CA ASP A 409 -18.31 14.14 -21.12
C ASP A 409 -17.51 15.34 -21.64
N LEU A 410 -16.32 15.53 -21.08
CA LEU A 410 -15.46 16.67 -21.37
C LEU A 410 -14.40 16.38 -22.45
N HIS A 411 -14.36 15.18 -23.04
CA HIS A 411 -13.49 14.91 -24.19
C HIS A 411 -13.90 15.74 -25.40
N GLY A 412 -12.96 16.48 -25.98
CA GLY A 412 -13.16 17.45 -27.05
C GLY A 412 -13.77 18.78 -26.59
N VAL A 413 -13.84 19.06 -25.28
CA VAL A 413 -14.53 20.26 -24.78
C VAL A 413 -13.84 21.55 -25.25
N THR A 414 -12.51 21.54 -25.39
CA THR A 414 -11.74 22.70 -25.85
C THR A 414 -11.83 22.92 -27.35
N GLN A 415 -12.31 21.93 -28.10
CA GLN A 415 -12.68 22.05 -29.51
C GLN A 415 -14.11 22.56 -29.67
N ARG A 416 -15.00 22.21 -28.73
CA ARG A 416 -16.41 22.64 -28.74
C ARG A 416 -16.59 24.06 -28.22
N ARG A 417 -15.74 24.54 -27.31
CA ARG A 417 -15.90 25.82 -26.62
C ARG A 417 -14.56 26.56 -26.56
N ASP A 418 -14.60 27.86 -26.80
CA ASP A 418 -13.43 28.71 -26.64
C ASP A 418 -13.03 28.87 -25.16
N ALA A 419 -11.78 29.28 -24.95
CA ALA A 419 -11.22 29.42 -23.61
C ALA A 419 -11.97 30.46 -22.76
N ALA A 420 -12.51 31.53 -23.36
CA ALA A 420 -13.23 32.56 -22.63
C ALA A 420 -14.58 32.06 -22.12
N TRP A 421 -15.27 31.24 -22.92
CA TRP A 421 -16.49 30.57 -22.53
C TRP A 421 -16.23 29.57 -21.40
N LEU A 422 -15.20 28.73 -21.52
CA LEU A 422 -14.83 27.77 -20.49
C LEU A 422 -14.48 28.45 -19.17
N SER A 423 -13.70 29.54 -19.22
CA SER A 423 -13.34 30.30 -18.03
C SER A 423 -14.57 30.90 -17.35
N ARG A 424 -15.50 31.51 -18.10
CA ARG A 424 -16.74 32.04 -17.52
C ARG A 424 -17.62 30.94 -16.94
N TRP A 425 -17.72 29.79 -17.62
CA TRP A 425 -18.53 28.67 -17.16
C TRP A 425 -18.01 28.07 -15.86
N LEU A 426 -16.69 27.93 -15.74
CA LEU A 426 -16.05 27.43 -14.52
C LEU A 426 -16.10 28.47 -13.37
N LYS A 427 -16.17 29.76 -13.69
CA LYS A 427 -16.19 30.84 -12.70
C LYS A 427 -17.57 31.12 -12.14
N GLU A 428 -18.58 31.18 -13.00
CA GLU A 428 -19.93 31.67 -12.68
C GLU A 428 -21.01 30.87 -13.45
N PRO A 429 -21.11 29.54 -13.27
CA PRO A 429 -22.05 28.71 -14.01
C PRO A 429 -23.51 29.17 -13.80
N GLU A 430 -23.86 29.65 -12.61
CA GLU A 430 -25.18 30.20 -12.28
C GLU A 430 -25.58 31.38 -13.18
N LYS A 431 -24.67 32.32 -13.44
CA LYS A 431 -24.94 33.47 -14.32
C LYS A 431 -25.06 33.04 -15.77
N MET A 432 -24.26 32.05 -16.17
CA MET A 432 -24.34 31.50 -17.52
C MET A 432 -25.63 30.72 -17.75
N LEU A 433 -26.14 30.00 -16.76
CA LEU A 433 -27.44 29.32 -16.85
C LEU A 433 -28.61 30.30 -17.08
N GLU A 434 -28.49 31.56 -16.65
CA GLU A 434 -29.48 32.61 -16.90
C GLU A 434 -29.35 33.27 -18.28
N THR A 435 -28.13 33.35 -18.82
CA THR A 435 -27.83 34.25 -19.95
C THR A 435 -27.36 33.54 -21.21
N ASP A 436 -26.70 32.39 -21.10
CA ASP A 436 -26.08 31.67 -22.21
C ASP A 436 -26.99 30.55 -22.74
N ALA A 437 -27.25 30.56 -24.06
CA ALA A 437 -28.14 29.60 -24.69
C ALA A 437 -27.62 28.15 -24.62
N THR A 438 -26.29 27.96 -24.68
CA THR A 438 -25.67 26.64 -24.58
C THR A 438 -25.77 26.11 -23.16
N ALA A 439 -25.50 26.94 -22.15
CA ALA A 439 -25.65 26.58 -20.75
C ALA A 439 -27.09 26.12 -20.45
N LYS A 440 -28.09 26.85 -20.95
CA LYS A 440 -29.51 26.46 -20.85
C LYS A 440 -29.81 25.13 -21.54
N GLN A 441 -29.24 24.89 -22.72
CA GLN A 441 -29.40 23.62 -23.43
C GLN A 441 -28.80 22.45 -22.65
N LEU A 442 -27.61 22.64 -22.06
CA LEU A 442 -26.96 21.63 -21.22
C LEU A 442 -27.80 21.34 -19.98
N LEU A 443 -28.31 22.35 -19.27
CA LEU A 443 -29.24 22.15 -18.15
C LEU A 443 -30.51 21.41 -18.60
N GLY A 444 -31.03 21.76 -19.78
CA GLY A 444 -32.16 21.07 -20.39
C GLY A 444 -31.90 19.59 -20.66
N LYS A 445 -30.68 19.21 -21.05
CA LYS A 445 -30.27 17.82 -21.32
C LYS A 445 -30.00 17.04 -20.03
N TYR A 446 -29.19 17.59 -19.14
CA TYR A 446 -28.68 16.87 -17.96
C TYR A 446 -29.54 17.06 -16.70
N LYS A 447 -30.48 18.00 -16.70
CA LYS A 447 -31.44 18.30 -15.62
C LYS A 447 -30.82 18.67 -14.26
N VAL A 448 -29.50 18.76 -14.17
CA VAL A 448 -28.76 19.17 -12.97
C VAL A 448 -27.91 20.39 -13.30
N PRO A 449 -28.04 21.50 -12.56
CA PRO A 449 -27.18 22.66 -12.74
C PRO A 449 -25.76 22.32 -12.24
N MET A 450 -24.74 22.71 -12.99
CA MET A 450 -23.36 22.59 -12.53
C MET A 450 -23.14 23.55 -11.34
N PRO A 451 -22.76 23.07 -10.16
CA PRO A 451 -22.52 23.93 -9.01
C PRO A 451 -21.24 24.74 -9.18
N ASN A 452 -21.27 26.00 -8.72
CA ASN A 452 -20.08 26.83 -8.66
C ASN A 452 -19.04 26.22 -7.70
N GLN A 453 -17.85 25.93 -8.21
CA GLN A 453 -16.75 25.33 -7.46
C GLN A 453 -15.84 26.38 -6.77
N GLY A 454 -16.18 27.66 -6.85
CA GLY A 454 -15.44 28.76 -6.21
C GLY A 454 -14.02 28.94 -6.76
N LEU A 455 -13.79 28.58 -8.03
CA LEU A 455 -12.45 28.48 -8.60
C LEU A 455 -11.78 29.86 -8.77
N SER A 456 -10.49 29.92 -8.43
CA SER A 456 -9.62 31.06 -8.74
C SER A 456 -9.28 31.12 -10.23
N GLU A 457 -8.80 32.27 -10.72
CA GLU A 457 -8.29 32.43 -12.09
C GLU A 457 -7.19 31.41 -12.41
N VAL A 458 -6.29 31.16 -11.45
CA VAL A 458 -5.18 30.21 -11.61
C VAL A 458 -5.70 28.77 -11.73
N GLU A 459 -6.65 28.36 -10.89
CA GLU A 459 -7.26 27.03 -10.99
C GLU A 459 -7.99 26.85 -12.34
N ILE A 460 -8.71 27.87 -12.79
CA ILE A 460 -9.39 27.83 -14.10
C ILE A 460 -8.38 27.62 -15.24
N GLN A 461 -7.25 28.32 -15.21
CA GLN A 461 -6.18 28.13 -16.19
C GLN A 461 -5.60 26.71 -16.15
N GLN A 462 -5.46 26.13 -14.96
CA GLN A 462 -5.00 24.75 -14.75
C GLN A 462 -6.00 23.75 -15.36
N TYR A 463 -7.31 23.89 -15.09
CA TYR A 463 -8.34 23.05 -15.71
C TYR A 463 -8.33 23.14 -17.23
N VAL A 464 -8.31 24.36 -17.78
CA VAL A 464 -8.33 24.56 -19.24
C VAL A 464 -7.07 23.96 -19.88
N ALA A 465 -5.90 24.08 -19.23
CA ALA A 465 -4.68 23.43 -19.69
C ALA A 465 -4.79 21.90 -19.68
N TYR A 466 -5.39 21.32 -18.63
CA TYR A 466 -5.65 19.88 -18.58
C TYR A 466 -6.64 19.42 -19.65
N PHE A 467 -7.74 20.15 -19.87
CA PHE A 467 -8.72 19.79 -20.90
C PHE A 467 -8.11 19.81 -22.31
N LYS A 468 -7.27 20.80 -22.62
CA LYS A 468 -6.54 20.85 -23.91
C LYS A 468 -5.68 19.61 -24.10
N TRP A 469 -4.88 19.29 -23.08
CA TRP A 469 -4.05 18.10 -23.09
C TRP A 469 -4.90 16.83 -23.26
N ALA A 470 -6.01 16.72 -22.53
CA ALA A 470 -6.86 15.54 -22.54
C ALA A 470 -7.55 15.34 -23.90
N ASP A 471 -7.96 16.42 -24.57
CA ASP A 471 -8.53 16.39 -25.92
C ASP A 471 -7.53 15.86 -26.97
N GLU A 472 -6.24 16.16 -26.79
CA GLU A 472 -5.16 15.75 -27.69
C GLU A 472 -4.72 14.29 -27.44
N HIS A 473 -4.77 13.83 -26.19
CA HIS A 473 -4.08 12.60 -25.77
C HIS A 473 -5.03 11.45 -25.40
N LEU A 474 -6.29 11.72 -25.06
CA LEU A 474 -7.25 10.67 -24.66
C LEU A 474 -8.17 10.27 -25.82
N ARG A 475 -8.62 9.01 -25.79
CA ARG A 475 -9.48 8.40 -26.83
C ARG A 475 -10.79 7.91 -26.21
N PRO A 476 -11.97 8.23 -26.79
CA PRO A 476 -13.26 7.77 -26.29
C PRO A 476 -13.34 6.25 -26.20
N GLN A 477 -13.70 5.74 -25.02
CA GLN A 477 -14.08 4.34 -24.84
C GLN A 477 -15.58 4.24 -25.11
N GLY A 478 -15.98 3.56 -26.19
CA GLY A 478 -17.37 3.55 -26.68
C GLY A 478 -18.38 2.90 -25.71
N ARG A 479 -18.84 3.64 -24.69
CA ARG A 479 -19.94 3.24 -23.79
C ARG A 479 -21.11 4.21 -23.93
N THR A 480 -22.29 3.67 -24.20
CA THR A 480 -23.57 4.39 -24.20
C THR A 480 -24.24 4.25 -22.83
N GLN A 481 -24.85 5.31 -22.31
CA GLN A 481 -25.50 5.31 -20.98
C GLN A 481 -26.63 4.26 -20.86
N PRO A 482 -26.83 3.65 -19.68
CA PRO A 482 -28.14 3.14 -19.28
C PRO A 482 -29.10 4.32 -19.03
N GLN A 483 -30.31 4.26 -19.58
CA GLN A 483 -31.35 5.26 -19.32
C GLN A 483 -31.69 5.34 -17.83
N PRO A 484 -32.00 6.53 -17.28
CA PRO A 484 -32.55 6.64 -15.94
C PRO A 484 -33.87 5.87 -15.87
N ALA A 485 -34.05 5.07 -14.81
CA ALA A 485 -35.31 4.41 -14.55
C ALA A 485 -36.42 5.47 -14.37
N GLU A 486 -37.57 5.26 -15.01
CA GLU A 486 -38.72 6.15 -14.85
C GLU A 486 -39.15 6.22 -13.37
N PRO A 487 -39.55 7.40 -12.86
CA PRO A 487 -40.09 7.50 -11.51
C PRO A 487 -41.39 6.71 -11.41
N GLY A 488 -41.36 5.57 -10.70
CA GLY A 488 -42.58 4.80 -10.37
C GLY A 488 -42.58 3.32 -10.75
N ALA A 489 -41.49 2.75 -11.28
CA ALA A 489 -41.42 1.30 -11.48
C ALA A 489 -41.21 0.59 -10.13
N ALA A 490 -42.29 0.08 -9.54
CA ALA A 490 -42.22 -0.83 -8.41
C ALA A 490 -41.36 -2.05 -8.77
N LEU A 491 -40.44 -2.43 -7.88
CA LEU A 491 -39.66 -3.66 -7.99
C LEU A 491 -40.62 -4.86 -8.15
N PRO A 492 -40.42 -5.76 -9.13
CA PRO A 492 -41.16 -7.00 -9.18
C PRO A 492 -40.83 -7.82 -7.92
N PRO A 493 -41.82 -8.48 -7.30
CA PRO A 493 -41.60 -9.24 -6.08
C PRO A 493 -40.59 -10.36 -6.32
N SER A 494 -39.67 -10.53 -5.37
CA SER A 494 -38.67 -11.59 -5.42
C SER A 494 -39.36 -12.96 -5.44
N GLU A 495 -39.05 -13.77 -6.45
CA GLU A 495 -39.39 -15.19 -6.43
C GLU A 495 -38.60 -15.86 -5.32
N THR A 496 -39.26 -16.06 -4.19
CA THR A 496 -38.83 -16.98 -3.14
C THR A 496 -38.98 -18.40 -3.69
N LYS A 497 -37.87 -19.00 -4.14
CA LYS A 497 -37.84 -20.45 -4.38
C LYS A 497 -38.02 -21.16 -3.04
N SER A 498 -39.23 -21.68 -2.83
CA SER A 498 -39.60 -22.54 -1.72
C SER A 498 -38.69 -23.77 -1.65
N ALA A 499 -38.12 -24.02 -0.49
CA ALA A 499 -37.45 -25.27 -0.18
C ALA A 499 -38.46 -26.44 -0.18
N THR A 500 -38.13 -27.51 -0.89
CA THR A 500 -38.86 -28.78 -0.86
C THR A 500 -38.57 -29.52 0.46
N PRO A 501 -39.57 -30.12 1.13
CA PRO A 501 -39.39 -30.70 2.46
C PRO A 501 -38.76 -32.10 2.42
N MET A 502 -37.86 -32.36 3.38
CA MET A 502 -37.42 -33.70 3.76
C MET A 502 -38.64 -34.52 4.24
N LYS A 503 -38.82 -35.71 3.66
CA LYS A 503 -39.68 -36.75 4.22
C LYS A 503 -38.92 -37.55 5.29
N GLU A 504 -39.69 -37.94 6.29
CA GLU A 504 -39.37 -38.70 7.51
C GLU A 504 -38.59 -40.00 7.29
#